data_AF-A0A0G1U8D1-F1
#
_entry.id   AF-A0A0G1U8D1-F1
#
_cell.length_a   1.000
_cell.length_b   1.000
_cell.length_c   1.000
_cell.angle_alpha   90.00
_cell.angle_beta   90.00
_cell.angle_gamma   90.00
#
_symmetry.space_group_name_H-M   'P 1'
#
loop_
_entity.id
_entity.type
_entity.pdbx_description
1 polymer ?
#
loop_
_entity_poly.entity_id
_entity_poly.type
_entity_poly.pdbx_seq_one_letter_code
_entity_poly.pdbx_strand_id
1 'polypeptide(L)'
;MAESGVFSFGAHTVSHLILTPLSEGEVREEIRKSKVMLEQRLGARIDWFAYPYGRINAKVAKIVQEAGYFGAFGTNDGASETSKNVFTLPRIRVSGGESLKTFAAKLESVSVKEE
;
A
#
# COMPACT_ATOMS: atom_id res chain seq x y z
N MET A 1 16.91 -8.53 7.84
CA MET A 1 15.78 -7.57 7.82
C MET A 1 14.48 -8.25 8.24
N ALA A 2 14.03 -9.30 7.54
CA ALA A 2 12.76 -9.99 7.86
C ALA A 2 12.70 -10.54 9.29
N GLU A 3 13.78 -11.12 9.80
CA GLU A 3 13.82 -11.70 11.15
C GLU A 3 14.10 -10.68 12.27
N SER A 4 14.32 -9.40 11.96
CA SER A 4 14.78 -8.43 12.97
C SER A 4 13.65 -7.90 13.86
N GLY A 5 12.39 -8.16 13.53
CA GLY A 5 11.23 -7.56 14.21
C GLY A 5 11.05 -6.05 13.98
N VAL A 6 11.89 -5.43 13.14
CA VAL A 6 11.86 -3.99 12.82
C VAL A 6 11.23 -3.72 11.45
N PHE A 7 11.36 -4.66 10.51
CA PHE A 7 10.90 -4.52 9.13
C PHE A 7 9.76 -5.47 8.84
N SER A 8 8.74 -4.95 8.15
CA SER A 8 7.67 -5.74 7.53
C SER A 8 7.75 -5.61 6.02
N PHE A 9 7.43 -6.68 5.30
CA PHE A 9 7.41 -6.70 3.84
C PHE A 9 5.97 -6.63 3.34
N GLY A 10 5.71 -5.69 2.43
CA GLY A 10 4.47 -5.57 1.67
C GLY A 10 4.72 -5.79 0.19
N ALA A 11 3.65 -6.07 -0.57
CA ALA A 11 3.73 -6.25 -2.02
C ALA A 11 3.54 -4.93 -2.78
N HIS A 12 4.20 -4.83 -3.94
CA HIS A 12 4.12 -3.65 -4.81
C HIS A 12 4.05 -4.05 -6.30
N THR A 13 3.24 -5.08 -6.61
CA THR A 13 3.17 -5.77 -7.92
C THR A 13 4.47 -6.50 -8.28
N VAL A 14 4.49 -7.19 -9.43
CA VAL A 14 5.68 -7.88 -9.95
C VAL A 14 6.54 -6.91 -10.75
N SER A 15 5.89 -6.12 -11.61
CA SER A 15 6.55 -5.35 -12.66
C SER A 15 6.38 -3.83 -12.51
N HIS A 16 5.76 -3.38 -11.42
CA HIS A 16 5.51 -1.95 -11.13
C HIS A 16 4.69 -1.24 -12.22
N LEU A 17 3.72 -1.93 -12.83
CA LEU A 17 2.85 -1.36 -13.86
C LEU A 17 1.73 -0.51 -13.24
N ILE A 18 1.27 0.51 -13.98
CA ILE A 18 0.01 1.17 -13.66
C ILE A 18 -1.11 0.16 -13.90
N LEU A 19 -1.84 -0.23 -12.85
CA LEU A 19 -2.81 -1.33 -12.91
C LEU A 19 -4.16 -0.94 -13.52
N THR A 20 -4.54 0.33 -13.45
CA THR A 20 -5.87 0.79 -13.91
C THR A 20 -6.18 0.52 -15.39
N PRO A 21 -5.25 0.74 -16.36
CA PRO A 21 -5.51 0.47 -17.78
C PRO A 21 -5.42 -1.01 -18.18
N LEU A 22 -4.83 -1.87 -17.34
CA LEU A 22 -4.63 -3.28 -17.68
C LEU A 22 -5.95 -4.07 -17.69
N SER A 23 -5.99 -5.18 -18.41
CA SER A 23 -7.09 -6.15 -18.33
C SER A 23 -7.20 -6.75 -16.92
N GLU A 24 -8.35 -7.33 -16.59
CA GLU A 24 -8.53 -8.00 -15.29
C GLU A 24 -7.53 -9.15 -15.08
N GLY A 25 -7.23 -9.93 -16.13
CA GLY A 25 -6.26 -11.02 -16.06
C GLY A 25 -4.85 -10.55 -15.72
N GLU A 26 -4.38 -9.49 -16.40
CA GLU A 26 -3.07 -8.88 -16.13
C GLU A 26 -2.97 -8.31 -14.72
N VAL A 27 -4.03 -7.63 -14.25
CA VAL A 27 -4.08 -7.12 -12.86
C VAL A 27 -4.01 -8.25 -11.85
N ARG A 28 -4.74 -9.35 -12.06
CA ARG A 28 -4.73 -10.53 -11.18
C ARG A 28 -3.36 -11.18 -11.14
N GLU A 29 -2.68 -11.34 -12.27
CA GLU A 29 -1.34 -11.91 -12.34
C GLU A 29 -0.35 -11.06 -11.54
N GLU A 30 -0.28 -9.74 -11.79
CA GLU A 30 0.62 -8.82 -11.09
C GLU A 30 0.40 -8.82 -9.56
N ILE A 31 -0.86 -8.86 -9.11
CA ILE A 31 -1.22 -8.79 -7.69
C ILE A 31 -1.01 -10.14 -6.98
N ARG A 32 -1.46 -11.25 -7.57
CA ARG A 32 -1.39 -12.56 -6.90
C ARG A 32 0.02 -13.13 -6.91
N LYS A 33 0.73 -13.00 -8.04
CA LYS A 33 2.08 -13.53 -8.16
C LYS A 33 3.05 -12.81 -7.24
N SER A 34 2.92 -11.50 -7.06
CA SER A 34 3.74 -10.76 -6.09
C SER A 34 3.53 -11.27 -4.66
N LYS A 35 2.29 -11.56 -4.25
CA LYS A 35 1.99 -12.19 -2.94
C LYS A 35 2.67 -13.55 -2.81
N VAL A 36 2.39 -14.47 -3.74
CA VAL A 36 2.89 -15.85 -3.70
C VAL A 36 4.42 -15.88 -3.68
N MET A 37 5.07 -15.11 -4.55
CA MET A 37 6.54 -15.08 -4.61
C MET A 37 7.16 -14.54 -3.32
N LEU A 38 6.58 -13.52 -2.71
CA LEU A 38 7.07 -12.96 -1.44
C LEU A 38 6.83 -13.94 -0.28
N GLU A 39 5.64 -14.52 -0.17
CA GLU A 39 5.30 -15.50 0.88
C GLU A 39 6.19 -16.74 0.81
N GLN A 40 6.44 -17.26 -0.40
CA GLN A 40 7.35 -18.39 -0.60
C GLN A 40 8.80 -18.06 -0.22
N ARG A 41 9.28 -16.86 -0.53
CA ARG A 41 10.67 -16.45 -0.25
C ARG A 41 10.91 -16.09 1.20
N LEU A 42 9.91 -15.50 1.86
CA LEU A 42 10.03 -14.97 3.22
C LEU A 42 9.51 -15.94 4.28
N GLY A 43 8.76 -16.98 3.88
CA GLY A 43 8.14 -17.93 4.82
C GLY A 43 7.11 -17.28 5.74
N ALA A 44 6.58 -16.11 5.37
CA ALA A 44 5.68 -15.30 6.17
C ALA A 44 4.55 -14.75 5.30
N ARG A 45 3.39 -14.51 5.90
CA ARG A 45 2.22 -13.92 5.23
C ARG A 45 2.52 -12.49 4.78
N ILE A 46 2.04 -12.13 3.59
CA ILE A 46 2.14 -10.75 3.07
C ILE A 46 0.76 -10.10 3.10
N ASP A 47 0.58 -9.23 4.09
CA ASP A 47 -0.72 -8.63 4.39
C ASP A 47 -0.99 -7.31 3.69
N TRP A 48 0.06 -6.56 3.36
CA TRP A 48 -0.09 -5.19 2.88
C TRP A 48 0.31 -5.06 1.41
N PHE A 49 -0.46 -4.27 0.68
CA PHE A 49 -0.20 -3.92 -0.70
C PHE A 49 -0.01 -2.41 -0.87
N ALA A 50 0.85 -1.98 -1.79
CA ALA A 50 0.93 -0.59 -2.21
C ALA A 50 0.63 -0.51 -3.71
N TYR A 51 -0.25 0.40 -4.14
CA TYR A 51 -0.55 0.56 -5.57
C TYR A 51 0.58 1.33 -6.27
N PRO A 52 1.16 0.81 -7.37
CA PRO A 52 2.10 1.57 -8.19
C PRO A 52 1.50 2.92 -8.59
N TYR A 53 2.29 3.98 -8.42
CA TYR A 53 1.89 5.37 -8.69
C TYR A 53 0.63 5.85 -7.92
N GLY A 54 0.14 5.09 -6.95
CA GLY A 54 -1.12 5.36 -6.24
C GLY A 54 -2.37 5.37 -7.12
N ARG A 55 -2.31 4.76 -8.32
CA ARG A 55 -3.45 4.70 -9.24
C ARG A 55 -4.38 3.54 -8.89
N ILE A 56 -5.62 3.85 -8.59
CA ILE A 56 -6.61 2.91 -8.05
C ILE A 56 -7.95 3.11 -8.77
N ASN A 57 -8.66 2.02 -9.04
CA ASN A 57 -10.09 2.02 -9.36
C ASN A 57 -10.78 0.84 -8.65
N ALA A 58 -12.11 0.77 -8.72
CA ALA A 58 -12.89 -0.26 -8.02
C ALA A 58 -12.48 -1.69 -8.42
N LYS A 59 -12.19 -1.93 -9.71
CA LYS A 59 -11.69 -3.22 -10.22
C LYS A 59 -10.39 -3.63 -9.52
N VAL A 60 -9.40 -2.74 -9.52
CA VAL A 60 -8.08 -3.03 -8.95
C VAL A 60 -8.18 -3.26 -7.43
N ALA A 61 -8.92 -2.42 -6.70
CA ALA A 61 -9.11 -2.57 -5.26
C ALA A 61 -9.80 -3.89 -4.90
N LYS A 62 -10.83 -4.29 -5.65
CA LYS A 62 -11.52 -5.58 -5.50
C LYS A 62 -10.56 -6.76 -5.71
N ILE A 63 -9.69 -6.69 -6.73
CA ILE A 63 -8.73 -7.77 -7.00
C ILE A 63 -7.67 -7.88 -5.89
N VAL A 64 -7.23 -6.76 -5.30
CA VAL A 64 -6.35 -6.78 -4.12
C VAL A 64 -7.04 -7.47 -2.95
N GLN A 65 -8.29 -7.13 -2.65
CA GLN A 65 -9.06 -7.79 -1.59
C GLN A 65 -9.21 -9.31 -1.85
N GLU A 66 -9.59 -9.70 -3.07
CA GLU A 66 -9.73 -11.11 -3.47
C GLU A 66 -8.42 -11.89 -3.49
N ALA A 67 -7.27 -11.20 -3.54
CA ALA A 67 -5.96 -11.83 -3.44
C ALA A 67 -5.55 -12.12 -1.97
N GLY A 68 -6.38 -11.75 -1.00
CA GLY A 68 -6.15 -12.07 0.42
C GLY A 68 -5.19 -11.14 1.14
N TYR A 69 -4.97 -9.93 0.61
CA TYR A 69 -4.32 -8.85 1.37
C TYR A 69 -5.27 -8.33 2.45
N PHE A 70 -4.72 -7.92 3.59
CA PHE A 70 -5.45 -7.28 4.69
C PHE A 70 -5.83 -5.83 4.36
N GLY A 71 -4.95 -5.11 3.67
CA GLY A 71 -5.17 -3.71 3.31
C GLY A 71 -4.20 -3.20 2.26
N ALA A 72 -4.43 -1.98 1.79
CA ALA A 72 -3.62 -1.39 0.74
C ALA A 72 -3.48 0.13 0.83
N PHE A 73 -2.30 0.62 0.46
CA PHE A 73 -1.92 2.04 0.51
C PHE A 73 -1.96 2.69 -0.88
N GLY A 74 -2.65 3.82 -0.95
CA GLY A 74 -2.60 4.74 -2.09
C GLY A 74 -1.50 5.80 -1.95
N THR A 75 -1.63 6.89 -2.71
CA THR A 75 -0.79 8.09 -2.58
C THR A 75 -1.62 9.35 -2.32
N ASN A 76 -2.92 9.22 -2.05
CA ASN A 76 -3.73 10.37 -1.67
C ASN A 76 -3.23 10.89 -0.32
N ASP A 77 -3.00 12.20 -0.23
CA ASP A 77 -2.57 12.86 1.00
C ASP A 77 -3.75 12.95 1.99
N GLY A 78 -3.51 12.71 3.28
CA GLY A 78 -4.51 12.85 4.33
C GLY A 78 -4.28 11.96 5.55
N ALA A 79 -5.06 12.23 6.61
CA ALA A 79 -5.11 11.41 7.81
C ALA A 79 -5.91 10.15 7.55
N SER A 80 -5.39 9.02 8.01
CA SER A 80 -6.22 7.84 8.21
C SER A 80 -7.08 8.07 9.45
N GLU A 81 -8.08 8.96 9.38
CA GLU A 81 -9.31 8.70 10.14
C GLU A 81 -9.80 7.36 9.61
N THR A 82 -9.38 6.27 10.25
CA THR A 82 -9.69 4.87 9.94
C THR A 82 -10.43 4.73 8.61
N SER A 83 -9.69 4.92 7.49
CA SER A 83 -10.35 5.27 6.23
C SER A 83 -11.44 4.23 5.96
N LYS A 84 -12.67 4.66 5.62
CA LYS A 84 -13.85 3.80 5.41
C LYS A 84 -13.58 2.53 4.56
N ASN A 85 -12.47 2.50 3.84
CA ASN A 85 -11.94 1.35 3.14
C ASN A 85 -10.43 1.13 3.41
N VAL A 86 -10.08 0.02 4.09
CA VAL A 86 -8.69 -0.41 4.38
C VAL A 86 -7.85 -0.69 3.12
N PHE A 87 -8.48 -0.80 1.95
CA PHE A 87 -7.82 -0.99 0.66
C PHE A 87 -7.50 0.33 -0.07
N THR A 88 -7.71 1.49 0.56
CA THR A 88 -7.38 2.80 -0.01
C THR A 88 -6.77 3.74 1.02
N LEU A 89 -5.92 3.21 1.92
CA LEU A 89 -5.32 3.98 3.00
C LEU A 89 -4.47 5.14 2.45
N PRO A 90 -4.62 6.36 2.98
CA PRO A 90 -3.79 7.50 2.59
C PRO A 90 -2.38 7.36 3.16
N ARG A 91 -1.45 8.16 2.64
CA ARG A 91 -0.08 8.26 3.15
C ARG A 91 0.37 9.71 3.19
N ILE A 92 1.24 10.04 4.14
CA ILE A 92 1.92 11.33 4.17
C ILE A 92 3.19 11.22 3.34
N ARG A 93 3.32 12.04 2.29
CA ARG A 93 4.53 12.10 1.47
C ARG A 93 5.66 12.80 2.23
N VAL A 94 6.81 12.14 2.31
CA VAL A 94 8.10 12.71 2.72
C VAL A 94 8.94 12.98 1.46
N SER A 95 9.41 14.21 1.29
CA SER A 95 10.18 14.63 0.10
C SER A 95 11.63 14.89 0.45
N GLY A 96 12.58 14.63 -0.47
CA GLY A 96 14.02 14.69 -0.18
C GLY A 96 14.58 16.06 0.23
N GLY A 97 13.89 17.17 -0.11
CA GLY A 97 14.28 18.53 0.30
C GLY A 97 13.58 19.04 1.56
N GLU A 98 12.85 18.17 2.26
CA GLU A 98 12.02 18.56 3.40
C GLU A 98 12.88 18.76 4.67
N SER A 99 12.66 19.87 5.37
CA SER A 99 13.28 20.08 6.69
C SER A 99 12.60 19.22 7.76
N LEU A 100 13.33 18.86 8.82
CA LEU A 100 12.74 18.16 9.98
C LEU A 100 11.56 18.92 10.59
N LYS A 101 11.60 20.25 10.58
CA LYS A 101 10.49 21.09 11.05
C LYS A 101 9.24 20.91 10.19
N THR A 102 9.42 20.88 8.87
CA THR A 102 8.32 20.65 7.92
C THR A 102 7.75 19.24 8.06
N PHE A 103 8.63 18.23 8.21
CA PHE A 103 8.22 16.85 8.47
C PHE A 103 7.39 16.73 9.75
N ALA A 104 7.85 17.30 10.87
CA ALA A 104 7.12 17.30 12.14
C ALA A 104 5.75 17.95 12.02
N ALA A 105 5.67 19.14 11.40
CA ALA A 105 4.40 19.84 11.19
C ALA A 105 3.40 19.02 10.33
N LYS A 106 3.90 18.25 9.34
CA LYS A 106 3.05 17.35 8.55
C LYS A 106 2.45 16.24 9.41
N LEU A 107 3.23 15.63 10.29
CA LEU A 107 2.71 14.58 11.19
C LEU A 107 1.61 15.14 12.10
N GLU A 108 1.83 16.33 12.67
CA GLU A 108 0.86 17.00 13.55
C GLU A 108 -0.45 17.35 12.83
N SER A 109 -0.38 17.83 11.59
CA SER A 109 -1.55 18.23 10.79
C SER A 109 -2.47 17.08 10.38
N VAL A 110 -2.01 15.84 10.57
CA VAL A 110 -2.65 14.60 10.10
C VAL A 110 -3.14 13.76 11.29
N SER A 111 -3.10 14.32 12.50
CA SER A 111 -3.57 13.66 13.72
C SER A 111 -5.06 13.30 13.59
N VAL A 112 -5.34 12.01 13.77
CA VAL A 112 -6.70 11.46 13.87
C VAL A 112 -7.33 12.11 15.10
N LYS A 113 -8.50 12.75 14.94
CA LYS A 113 -9.30 13.13 16.11
C LYS A 113 -9.70 11.83 16.80
N GLU A 114 -9.21 11.62 18.02
CA GLU A 114 -9.76 10.59 18.90
C GLU A 114 -11.23 10.97 19.15
N GLU A 115 -12.16 10.06 18.83
CA GLU A 115 -13.56 10.13 19.26
C GLU A 115 -13.68 9.70 20.73
#